data_AF-A0A7H8LYX0-F1
#
_entry.id   AF-A0A7H8LYX0-F1
#
_cell.length_a   1.000
_cell.length_b   1.000
_cell.length_c   1.000
_cell.angle_alpha   90.00
_cell.angle_beta   90.00
_cell.angle_gamma   90.00
#
_symmetry.space_group_name_H-M   'P 1'
#
loop_
_entity.id
_entity.type
_entity.pdbx_description
1 polymer ?
#
loop_
_entity_poly.entity_id
_entity_poly.type
_entity_poly.pdbx_seq_one_letter_code
_entity_poly.pdbx_strand_id
1 'polypeptide(L)'
;MVDEGATEQGRAPARVLLQGGPDGWHCTVVDGAGGERRSGLPGPGTRWSTGGSAEPEPPWWRRRLAETAEGLREAVAERLTDATFRDLGVEAVITWFAVDEPVEWEGLVTLREADPARFPGRVAPFVVTLEPGRGALLPDASLLFSTLAPDAWTALAGVAEHCGTRPPKASLLCGWADHRSVRVGRGTLALSTDRGEDGVERLAEICGTRSPGWSGNPEMRFRLDGVDLLDEPAGDVVALLRELGHDVVRRGRAVRLAESGLTLYGPDAHGGKGEGAGRFTAVSLQEPAALAALAPLHRSRA
;
A
#
# COMPACT_ATOMS: atom_id res chain seq x y z
N MET A 1 -38.27 -16.90 -23.18
CA MET A 1 -37.23 -16.07 -23.82
C MET A 1 -37.52 -14.63 -23.44
N VAL A 2 -36.87 -14.16 -22.39
CA VAL A 2 -36.98 -12.79 -21.90
C VAL A 2 -35.54 -12.28 -21.75
N ASP A 3 -35.21 -11.38 -22.67
CA ASP A 3 -34.08 -10.46 -22.76
C ASP A 3 -33.00 -10.50 -21.65
N GLU A 4 -31.92 -11.28 -21.88
CA GLU A 4 -30.68 -11.33 -21.07
C GLU A 4 -29.65 -10.24 -21.47
N GLY A 5 -30.09 -9.13 -22.06
CA GLY A 5 -29.19 -8.16 -22.71
C GLY A 5 -29.15 -6.74 -22.15
N ALA A 6 -29.91 -6.40 -21.10
CA ALA A 6 -29.97 -5.04 -20.56
C ALA A 6 -28.88 -4.80 -19.50
N THR A 7 -27.65 -4.55 -19.98
CA THR A 7 -26.53 -3.86 -19.32
C THR A 7 -26.55 -3.81 -17.78
N GLU A 8 -25.82 -4.71 -17.13
CA GLU A 8 -25.51 -4.67 -15.68
C GLU A 8 -24.73 -3.41 -15.23
N GLN A 9 -24.31 -2.57 -16.18
CA GLN A 9 -23.60 -1.32 -15.93
C GLN A 9 -24.55 -0.27 -15.34
N GLY A 10 -24.18 0.33 -14.20
CA GLY A 10 -24.90 1.45 -13.60
C GLY A 10 -25.97 1.09 -12.55
N ARG A 11 -25.98 -0.14 -12.01
CA ARG A 11 -26.83 -0.46 -10.86
C ARG A 11 -26.12 -0.19 -9.53
N ALA A 12 -26.82 0.48 -8.62
CA ALA A 12 -26.29 0.81 -7.31
C ALA A 12 -26.13 -0.45 -6.44
N PRO A 13 -24.94 -0.69 -5.85
CA PRO A 13 -24.76 -1.75 -4.87
C PRO A 13 -25.53 -1.43 -3.59
N ALA A 14 -26.19 -2.44 -3.03
CA ALA A 14 -26.98 -2.31 -1.80
C ALA A 14 -26.39 -3.15 -0.66
N ARG A 15 -25.89 -4.35 -0.97
CA ARG A 15 -25.30 -5.28 0.01
C ARG A 15 -24.05 -5.94 -0.53
N VAL A 16 -23.18 -6.38 0.38
CA VAL A 16 -21.97 -7.15 0.07
C VAL A 16 -21.85 -8.30 1.05
N LEU A 17 -21.52 -9.48 0.55
CA LEU A 17 -21.22 -10.65 1.37
C LEU A 17 -19.74 -11.01 1.17
N LEU A 18 -19.02 -11.18 2.27
CA LEU A 18 -17.67 -11.73 2.29
C LEU A 18 -17.71 -13.08 2.98
N GLN A 19 -17.32 -14.12 2.25
CA GLN A 19 -17.41 -15.51 2.71
C GLN A 19 -16.09 -16.24 2.50
N GLY A 20 -15.55 -16.82 3.57
CA GLY A 20 -14.42 -17.72 3.57
C GLY A 20 -14.87 -19.17 3.51
N GLY A 21 -14.48 -19.89 2.45
CA GLY A 21 -14.67 -21.32 2.31
C GLY A 21 -13.36 -22.10 2.42
N PRO A 22 -13.42 -23.44 2.42
CA PRO A 22 -12.23 -24.30 2.48
C PRO A 22 -11.20 -24.01 1.37
N ASP A 23 -11.69 -23.59 0.20
CA ASP A 23 -10.88 -23.43 -1.01
C ASP A 23 -10.50 -21.96 -1.30
N GLY A 24 -10.96 -21.01 -0.49
CA GLY A 24 -10.66 -19.59 -0.69
C GLY A 24 -11.75 -18.66 -0.19
N TRP A 25 -11.60 -17.38 -0.52
CA TRP A 25 -12.53 -16.33 -0.13
C TRP A 25 -13.30 -15.80 -1.34
N HIS A 26 -14.54 -15.37 -1.09
CA HIS A 26 -15.41 -14.82 -2.12
C HIS A 26 -16.10 -13.56 -1.63
N CYS A 27 -16.32 -12.65 -2.58
CA CYS A 27 -17.16 -11.47 -2.40
C CYS A 27 -18.35 -11.55 -3.34
N THR A 28 -19.56 -11.40 -2.81
CA THR A 28 -20.79 -11.24 -3.60
C THR A 28 -21.32 -9.83 -3.38
N VAL A 29 -21.49 -9.07 -4.47
CA VAL A 29 -22.14 -7.76 -4.43
C VAL A 29 -23.57 -7.92 -4.91
N VAL A 30 -24.53 -7.43 -4.13
CA VAL A 30 -25.96 -7.47 -4.43
C VAL A 30 -26.44 -6.06 -4.73
N ASP A 31 -27.10 -5.87 -5.88
CA ASP A 31 -27.70 -4.59 -6.26
C ASP A 31 -29.08 -4.37 -5.59
N GLY A 32 -29.63 -3.15 -5.71
CA GLY A 32 -30.94 -2.82 -5.13
C GLY A 32 -32.14 -3.59 -5.71
N ALA A 33 -31.98 -4.28 -6.85
CA ALA A 33 -32.99 -5.13 -7.48
C ALA A 33 -32.79 -6.62 -7.14
N GLY A 34 -31.77 -6.97 -6.35
CA GLY A 34 -31.45 -8.35 -5.98
C GLY A 34 -30.54 -9.08 -6.98
N GLY A 35 -29.96 -8.39 -7.96
CA GLY A 35 -28.95 -8.95 -8.85
C GLY A 35 -27.64 -9.22 -8.10
N GLU A 36 -27.08 -10.41 -8.26
CA GLU A 36 -25.87 -10.85 -7.55
C GLU A 36 -24.68 -11.02 -8.48
N ARG A 37 -23.53 -10.50 -8.05
CA ARG A 37 -22.25 -10.70 -8.74
C ARG A 37 -21.19 -11.22 -7.77
N ARG A 38 -20.77 -12.47 -7.99
CA ARG A 38 -19.76 -13.14 -7.18
C ARG A 38 -18.37 -13.05 -7.82
N SER A 39 -17.35 -12.82 -7.00
CA SER A 39 -15.95 -12.81 -7.41
C SER A 39 -15.07 -13.54 -6.39
N GLY A 40 -14.01 -14.19 -6.87
CA GLY A 40 -12.97 -14.76 -6.01
C GLY A 40 -12.05 -13.67 -5.45
N LEU A 41 -11.54 -13.90 -4.24
CA LEU A 41 -10.53 -13.07 -3.59
C LEU A 41 -9.23 -13.86 -3.42
N PRO A 42 -8.07 -13.21 -3.51
CA PRO A 42 -6.79 -13.87 -3.30
C PRO A 42 -6.61 -14.27 -1.83
N GLY A 43 -5.90 -15.37 -1.60
CA GLY A 43 -5.55 -15.83 -0.27
C GLY A 43 -5.94 -17.28 -0.01
N PRO A 44 -5.39 -17.88 1.07
CA PRO A 44 -5.74 -19.23 1.46
C PRO A 44 -7.19 -19.31 1.94
N GLY A 45 -7.82 -20.48 1.73
CA GLY A 45 -9.11 -20.78 2.32
C GLY A 45 -9.06 -20.91 3.84
N THR A 46 -10.21 -21.19 4.43
CA THR A 46 -10.40 -21.20 5.89
C THR A 46 -9.99 -22.51 6.56
N ARG A 47 -9.75 -23.56 5.76
CA ARG A 47 -9.39 -24.88 6.26
C ARG A 47 -7.92 -24.90 6.71
N TRP A 48 -7.70 -25.31 7.96
CA TRP A 48 -6.39 -25.74 8.41
C TRP A 48 -6.04 -27.08 7.75
N SER A 49 -4.88 -27.17 7.10
CA SER A 49 -4.37 -28.44 6.57
C SER A 49 -2.85 -28.50 6.64
N THR A 50 -2.31 -29.55 7.25
CA THR A 50 -0.86 -29.85 7.27
C THR A 50 -0.44 -30.92 6.26
N GLY A 51 -1.30 -31.24 5.29
CA GLY A 51 -0.95 -32.09 4.15
C GLY A 51 -0.79 -33.59 4.42
N GLY A 52 -1.12 -34.10 5.62
CA GLY A 52 -0.97 -35.54 5.89
C GLY A 52 -1.62 -36.12 7.15
N SER A 53 -2.07 -35.32 8.11
CA SER A 53 -2.81 -35.81 9.28
C SER A 53 -3.81 -34.75 9.76
N ALA A 54 -4.91 -35.19 10.38
CA ALA A 54 -5.91 -34.33 10.99
C ALA A 54 -5.35 -33.72 12.30
N GLU A 55 -4.33 -32.88 12.19
CA GLU A 55 -3.85 -32.10 13.31
C GLU A 55 -4.93 -31.10 13.73
N PRO A 56 -5.14 -30.92 15.05
CA PRO A 56 -6.09 -29.94 15.55
C PRO A 56 -5.70 -28.54 15.06
N GLU A 57 -6.72 -27.72 14.82
CA GLU A 57 -6.52 -26.32 14.47
C GLU A 57 -5.69 -25.61 15.58
N PRO A 58 -4.57 -24.97 15.23
CA PRO A 58 -3.76 -24.31 16.23
C PRO A 58 -4.47 -23.04 16.74
N PRO A 59 -4.27 -22.64 18.02
CA PRO A 59 -4.98 -21.50 18.62
C PRO A 59 -4.81 -20.16 17.88
N TRP A 60 -3.73 -20.00 17.11
CA TRP A 60 -3.45 -18.79 16.32
C TRP A 60 -4.19 -18.76 14.97
N TRP A 61 -4.77 -19.87 14.51
CA TRP A 61 -5.42 -19.94 13.19
C TRP A 61 -6.61 -19.01 13.08
N ARG A 62 -7.53 -19.02 14.06
CA ARG A 62 -8.67 -18.08 14.09
C ARG A 62 -8.23 -16.62 14.03
N ARG A 63 -7.15 -16.27 14.74
CA ARG A 63 -6.59 -14.90 14.70
C ARG A 63 -6.08 -14.56 13.29
N ARG A 64 -5.34 -15.46 12.66
CA ARG A 64 -4.89 -15.29 11.28
C ARG A 64 -6.07 -15.14 10.30
N LEU A 65 -7.13 -15.92 10.48
CA LEU A 65 -8.34 -15.79 9.65
C LEU A 65 -9.03 -14.44 9.87
N ALA A 66 -9.11 -13.95 11.12
CA ALA A 66 -9.64 -12.63 11.42
C ALA A 66 -8.81 -11.52 10.77
N GLU A 67 -7.48 -11.59 10.87
CA GLU A 67 -6.56 -10.65 10.21
C GLU A 67 -6.71 -10.70 8.67
N THR A 68 -6.91 -11.89 8.12
CA THR A 68 -7.18 -12.08 6.68
C THR A 68 -8.52 -11.45 6.28
N ALA A 69 -9.59 -11.72 7.05
CA ALA A 69 -10.92 -11.17 6.79
C ALA A 69 -10.93 -9.64 6.89
N GLU A 70 -10.21 -9.06 7.84
CA GLU A 70 -10.02 -7.61 7.96
C GLU A 70 -9.40 -7.02 6.68
N GLY A 71 -8.25 -7.57 6.24
CA GLY A 71 -7.61 -7.12 5.00
C GLY A 71 -8.48 -7.30 3.76
N LEU A 72 -9.26 -8.38 3.68
CA LEU A 72 -10.19 -8.61 2.57
C LEU A 72 -11.37 -7.63 2.59
N ARG A 73 -11.90 -7.26 3.75
CA ARG A 73 -12.96 -6.23 3.86
C ARG A 73 -12.48 -4.87 3.38
N GLU A 74 -11.24 -4.49 3.73
CA GLU A 74 -10.61 -3.27 3.22
C GLU A 74 -10.46 -3.32 1.70
N ALA A 75 -9.92 -4.41 1.15
CA ALA A 75 -9.76 -4.58 -0.29
C ALA A 75 -11.10 -4.58 -1.05
N VAL A 76 -12.15 -5.19 -0.48
CA VAL A 76 -13.50 -5.17 -1.05
C VAL A 76 -14.08 -3.76 -1.03
N ALA A 77 -13.90 -3.01 0.06
CA ALA A 77 -14.35 -1.62 0.14
C ALA A 77 -13.66 -0.74 -0.92
N GLU A 78 -12.34 -0.86 -1.09
CA GLU A 78 -11.59 -0.14 -2.12
C GLU A 78 -12.06 -0.48 -3.55
N ARG A 79 -12.22 -1.79 -3.85
CA ARG A 79 -12.69 -2.24 -5.16
C ARG A 79 -14.11 -1.80 -5.46
N LEU A 80 -15.01 -1.92 -4.49
CA LEU A 80 -16.41 -1.54 -4.68
C LEU A 80 -16.54 -0.05 -4.89
N THR A 81 -15.88 0.78 -4.07
CA THR A 81 -15.98 2.23 -4.20
C THR A 81 -15.35 2.73 -5.50
N ASP A 82 -14.31 2.07 -6.02
CA ASP A 82 -13.74 2.38 -7.35
C ASP A 82 -14.67 2.00 -8.51
N ALA A 83 -15.34 0.85 -8.41
CA ALA A 83 -16.34 0.45 -9.41
C ALA A 83 -17.54 1.40 -9.38
N THR A 84 -18.08 1.69 -8.19
CA THR A 84 -19.20 2.63 -8.01
C THR A 84 -18.86 4.02 -8.52
N PHE A 85 -17.65 4.53 -8.25
CA PHE A 85 -17.23 5.83 -8.77
C PHE A 85 -17.15 5.84 -10.30
N ARG A 86 -16.59 4.79 -10.90
CA ARG A 86 -16.49 4.65 -12.36
C ARG A 86 -17.88 4.61 -13.02
N ASP A 87 -18.80 3.88 -12.42
CA ASP A 87 -20.11 3.59 -13.04
C ASP A 87 -21.16 4.66 -12.73
N LEU A 88 -21.09 5.30 -11.55
CA LEU A 88 -22.13 6.19 -11.02
C LEU A 88 -21.62 7.58 -10.60
N GLY A 89 -20.30 7.81 -10.57
CA GLY A 89 -19.73 9.08 -10.11
C GLY A 89 -19.86 9.35 -8.61
N VAL A 90 -20.25 8.35 -7.81
CA VAL A 90 -20.42 8.41 -6.35
C VAL A 90 -19.59 7.32 -5.68
N GLU A 91 -19.34 7.46 -4.38
CA GLU A 91 -18.57 6.47 -3.62
C GLU A 91 -19.47 5.55 -2.80
N ALA A 92 -19.04 4.29 -2.71
CA ALA A 92 -19.66 3.32 -1.83
C ALA A 92 -18.95 3.32 -0.47
N VAL A 93 -19.74 3.29 0.61
CA VAL A 93 -19.30 3.06 1.98
C VAL A 93 -19.96 1.77 2.47
N ILE A 94 -19.17 0.89 3.08
CA ILE A 94 -19.66 -0.40 3.57
C ILE A 94 -19.63 -0.39 5.11
N THR A 95 -20.79 -0.63 5.71
CA THR A 95 -20.90 -0.94 7.14
C THR A 95 -20.99 -2.44 7.31
N TRP A 96 -19.97 -3.04 7.92
CA TRP A 96 -19.85 -4.49 8.07
C TRP A 96 -20.45 -5.03 9.36
N PHE A 97 -21.05 -6.22 9.27
CA PHE A 97 -21.68 -6.97 10.34
C PHE A 97 -21.17 -8.41 10.29
N ALA A 98 -20.77 -8.93 11.45
CA ALA A 98 -20.40 -10.32 11.61
C ALA A 98 -21.65 -11.21 11.48
N VAL A 99 -21.57 -12.23 10.64
CA VAL A 99 -22.59 -13.29 10.55
C VAL A 99 -22.05 -14.55 11.23
N ASP A 100 -20.84 -14.98 10.86
CA ASP A 100 -20.10 -16.07 11.50
C ASP A 100 -18.60 -15.73 11.55
N GLU A 101 -18.13 -15.24 12.71
CA GLU A 101 -16.74 -14.83 12.84
C GLU A 101 -15.77 -16.02 12.93
N PRO A 102 -14.64 -15.98 12.20
CA PRO A 102 -14.11 -14.86 11.40
C PRO A 102 -14.43 -14.91 9.91
N VAL A 103 -15.23 -15.86 9.44
CA VAL A 103 -15.28 -16.30 8.03
C VAL A 103 -16.44 -15.72 7.21
N GLU A 104 -17.50 -15.24 7.85
CA GLU A 104 -18.69 -14.73 7.16
C GLU A 104 -19.11 -13.35 7.67
N TRP A 105 -19.22 -12.41 6.73
CA TRP A 105 -19.56 -11.03 6.99
C TRP A 105 -20.56 -10.52 5.96
N GLU A 106 -21.51 -9.72 6.44
CA GLU A 106 -22.44 -8.98 5.61
C GLU A 106 -22.16 -7.47 5.71
N GLY A 107 -22.18 -6.77 4.59
CA GLY A 107 -21.96 -5.35 4.49
C GLY A 107 -23.19 -4.65 3.91
N LEU A 108 -23.71 -3.64 4.62
CA LEU A 108 -24.69 -2.72 4.06
C LEU A 108 -23.96 -1.60 3.32
N VAL A 109 -24.38 -1.33 2.08
CA VAL A 109 -23.76 -0.31 1.24
C VAL A 109 -24.58 0.96 1.25
N THR A 110 -23.93 2.07 1.55
CA THR A 110 -24.48 3.42 1.36
C THR A 110 -23.68 4.17 0.33
N LEU A 111 -24.33 5.11 -0.36
CA LEU A 111 -23.69 5.96 -1.35
C LEU A 111 -23.47 7.35 -0.78
N ARG A 112 -22.33 7.94 -1.13
CA ARG A 112 -21.99 9.33 -0.79
C ARG A 112 -21.40 10.05 -2.00
N GLU A 113 -21.36 11.37 -1.94
CA GLU A 113 -20.63 12.16 -2.93
C GLU A 113 -19.17 11.68 -3.05
N ALA A 114 -18.65 11.75 -4.28
CA ALA A 114 -17.28 11.36 -4.53
C ALA A 114 -16.29 12.23 -3.75
N ASP A 115 -15.24 11.60 -3.23
CA ASP A 115 -14.16 12.32 -2.56
C ASP A 115 -13.57 13.37 -3.52
N PRO A 116 -13.39 14.64 -3.11
CA PRO A 116 -12.79 15.66 -3.95
C PRO A 116 -11.43 15.24 -4.55
N ALA A 117 -10.64 14.41 -3.85
CA ALA A 117 -9.36 13.89 -4.34
C ALA A 117 -9.48 12.91 -5.52
N ARG A 118 -10.70 12.50 -5.90
CA ARG A 118 -10.95 11.79 -7.16
C ARG A 118 -10.71 12.68 -8.39
N PHE A 119 -10.82 13.99 -8.21
CA PHE A 119 -10.74 14.96 -9.29
C PHE A 119 -9.38 15.68 -9.26
N PRO A 120 -8.63 15.67 -10.37
CA PRO A 120 -7.33 16.33 -10.44
C PRO A 120 -7.36 17.78 -9.94
N GLY A 121 -6.40 18.13 -9.09
CA GLY A 121 -6.19 19.50 -8.61
C GLY A 121 -7.13 20.00 -7.51
N ARG A 122 -8.12 19.21 -7.07
CA ARG A 122 -9.04 19.63 -5.99
C ARG A 122 -8.47 19.45 -4.58
N VAL A 123 -7.54 18.53 -4.42
CA VAL A 123 -6.87 18.26 -3.14
C VAL A 123 -5.37 18.24 -3.40
N ALA A 124 -4.61 18.93 -2.55
CA ALA A 124 -3.16 18.92 -2.63
C ALA A 124 -2.61 17.52 -2.26
N PRO A 125 -1.66 16.96 -3.04
CA PRO A 125 -1.04 15.71 -2.68
C PRO A 125 -0.14 15.87 -1.44
N PHE A 126 0.00 14.78 -0.69
CA PHE A 126 1.05 14.64 0.31
C PHE A 126 2.35 14.24 -0.40
N VAL A 127 3.24 15.22 -0.59
CA VAL A 127 4.47 15.05 -1.36
C VAL A 127 5.63 14.67 -0.45
N VAL A 128 6.26 13.53 -0.74
CA VAL A 128 7.51 13.06 -0.14
C VAL A 128 8.62 13.28 -1.16
N THR A 129 9.47 14.29 -0.93
CA THR A 129 10.61 14.57 -1.79
C THR A 129 11.80 13.75 -1.34
N LEU A 130 12.24 12.82 -2.18
CA LEU A 130 13.40 11.98 -1.92
C LEU A 130 14.68 12.76 -2.19
N GLU A 131 15.60 12.73 -1.23
CA GLU A 131 16.97 13.21 -1.37
C GLU A 131 17.91 11.99 -1.29
N PRO A 132 18.21 11.33 -2.42
CA PRO A 132 19.04 10.14 -2.41
C PRO A 132 20.36 10.32 -1.68
N GLY A 133 20.76 9.30 -0.92
CA GLY A 133 21.93 9.37 -0.04
C GLY A 133 21.75 10.18 1.24
N ARG A 134 20.64 10.92 1.41
CA ARG A 134 20.37 11.74 2.60
C ARG A 134 19.11 11.33 3.35
N GLY A 135 18.02 11.05 2.64
CA GLY A 135 16.73 10.69 3.22
C GLY A 135 15.55 11.28 2.42
N ALA A 136 14.55 11.81 3.10
CA ALA A 136 13.39 12.45 2.47
C ALA A 136 12.92 13.70 3.22
N LEU A 137 12.34 14.63 2.46
CA LEU A 137 11.65 15.81 2.96
C LEU A 137 10.13 15.57 2.87
N LEU A 138 9.46 15.70 3.99
CA LEU A 138 8.00 15.72 4.13
C LEU A 138 7.52 17.17 4.18
N PRO A 139 6.21 17.44 4.03
CA PRO A 139 5.68 18.81 4.12
C PRO A 139 6.05 19.52 5.43
N ASP A 140 6.02 18.78 6.55
CA ASP A 140 6.18 19.34 7.90
C ASP A 140 7.43 18.80 8.64
N ALA A 141 8.25 17.97 7.99
CA ALA A 141 9.39 17.31 8.65
C ALA A 141 10.50 16.88 7.67
N SER A 142 11.71 16.66 8.20
CA SER A 142 12.83 16.06 7.45
C SER A 142 13.19 14.72 8.05
N LEU A 143 13.18 13.67 7.22
CA LEU A 143 13.54 12.30 7.56
C LEU A 143 14.90 11.99 6.93
N LEU A 144 15.98 12.40 7.59
CA LEU A 144 17.34 12.09 7.17
C LEU A 144 17.78 10.75 7.76
N PHE A 145 18.71 10.03 7.14
CA PHE A 145 19.27 8.80 7.72
C PHE A 145 20.03 9.05 9.03
N SER A 146 20.43 10.29 9.30
CA SER A 146 20.95 10.70 10.61
C SER A 146 19.89 10.86 11.70
N THR A 147 18.60 10.84 11.35
CA THR A 147 17.47 11.05 12.28
C THR A 147 17.39 9.89 13.27
N LEU A 148 17.29 10.21 14.56
CA LEU A 148 17.15 9.23 15.63
C LEU A 148 15.76 8.59 15.59
N ALA A 149 15.66 7.33 16.02
CA ALA A 149 14.40 6.58 16.00
C ALA A 149 13.22 7.34 16.68
N PRO A 150 13.35 7.96 17.87
CA PRO A 150 12.25 8.71 18.48
C PRO A 150 11.73 9.87 17.61
N ASP A 151 12.63 10.57 16.92
CA ASP A 151 12.28 11.70 16.06
C ASP A 151 11.61 11.21 14.78
N ALA A 152 12.07 10.08 14.21
CA ALA A 152 11.43 9.43 13.07
C ALA A 152 9.98 9.01 13.40
N TRP A 153 9.73 8.48 14.61
CA TRP A 153 8.39 8.11 15.04
C TRP A 153 7.49 9.32 15.29
N THR A 154 8.06 10.41 15.82
CA THR A 154 7.35 11.68 15.98
C THR A 154 6.93 12.25 14.63
N ALA A 155 7.84 12.25 13.65
CA ALA A 155 7.53 12.68 12.29
C ALA A 155 6.44 11.82 11.66
N LEU A 156 6.51 10.48 11.80
CA LEU A 156 5.49 9.57 11.26
C LEU A 156 4.11 9.76 11.91
N ALA A 157 4.07 10.09 13.21
CA ALA A 157 2.83 10.47 13.88
C ALA A 157 2.28 11.80 13.36
N GLY A 158 3.14 12.78 13.10
CA GLY A 158 2.77 14.04 12.44
C GLY A 158 2.15 13.82 11.05
N VAL A 159 2.63 12.85 10.28
CA VAL A 159 2.00 12.45 9.00
C VAL A 159 0.58 11.91 9.23
N ALA A 160 0.38 11.08 10.25
CA ALA A 160 -0.94 10.53 10.59
C ALA A 160 -1.94 11.66 10.89
N GLU A 161 -1.51 12.62 11.72
CA GLU A 161 -2.31 13.80 12.11
C GLU A 161 -2.63 14.67 10.90
N HIS A 162 -1.63 15.01 10.09
CA HIS A 162 -1.79 15.81 8.87
C HIS A 162 -2.80 15.17 7.90
N CYS A 163 -2.73 13.85 7.73
CA CYS A 163 -3.59 13.12 6.80
C CYS A 163 -4.93 12.67 7.40
N GLY A 164 -5.19 12.95 8.69
CA GLY A 164 -6.40 12.51 9.38
C GLY A 164 -6.55 10.98 9.44
N THR A 165 -5.43 10.24 9.51
CA THR A 165 -5.42 8.78 9.53
C THR A 165 -5.12 8.22 10.93
N ARG A 166 -5.17 6.89 11.08
CA ARG A 166 -4.84 6.23 12.34
C ARG A 166 -3.35 6.42 12.69
N PRO A 167 -2.98 6.43 13.98
CA PRO A 167 -1.59 6.51 14.40
C PRO A 167 -0.71 5.41 13.78
N PRO A 168 0.62 5.63 13.71
CA PRO A 168 1.54 4.67 13.12
C PRO A 168 1.43 3.29 13.76
N LYS A 169 1.30 2.26 12.91
CA LYS A 169 1.22 0.85 13.31
C LYS A 169 2.62 0.24 13.29
N ALA A 170 3.06 -0.28 14.44
CA ALA A 170 4.27 -1.08 14.53
C ALA A 170 4.08 -2.46 13.89
N SER A 171 5.12 -2.99 13.27
CA SER A 171 5.14 -4.36 12.73
C SER A 171 6.54 -4.94 12.86
N LEU A 172 6.63 -6.23 13.18
CA LEU A 172 7.92 -6.91 13.25
C LEU A 172 8.37 -7.29 11.83
N LEU A 173 9.45 -6.69 11.35
CA LEU A 173 10.11 -7.07 10.09
C LEU A 173 11.54 -7.53 10.38
N CYS A 174 11.87 -8.75 9.94
CA CYS A 174 13.21 -9.31 10.10
C CYS A 174 14.25 -8.42 9.39
N GLY A 175 15.37 -8.15 10.08
CA GLY A 175 16.47 -7.33 9.55
C GLY A 175 16.45 -5.86 9.98
N TRP A 176 15.43 -5.43 10.73
CA TRP A 176 15.32 -4.07 11.27
C TRP A 176 15.20 -4.10 12.80
N ALA A 177 15.61 -3.00 13.45
CA ALA A 177 15.46 -2.81 14.89
C ALA A 177 14.00 -2.52 15.29
N ASP A 178 13.32 -1.67 14.51
CA ASP A 178 11.88 -1.40 14.59
C ASP A 178 11.36 -1.00 13.19
N HIS A 179 10.05 -1.16 12.98
CA HIS A 179 9.39 -0.80 11.74
C HIS A 179 7.96 -0.34 12.02
N ARG A 180 7.59 0.82 11.47
CA ARG A 180 6.25 1.39 11.62
C ARG A 180 5.74 1.96 10.32
N SER A 181 4.43 1.93 10.15
CA SER A 181 3.76 2.42 8.95
C SER A 181 2.53 3.26 9.28
N VAL A 182 2.22 4.22 8.41
CA VAL A 182 1.04 5.07 8.46
C VAL A 182 0.36 5.10 7.10
N ARG A 183 -0.96 5.28 7.10
CA ARG A 183 -1.74 5.45 5.87
C ARG A 183 -1.64 6.90 5.38
N VAL A 184 -1.53 7.07 4.08
CA VAL A 184 -1.63 8.38 3.41
C VAL A 184 -2.56 8.19 2.21
N GLY A 185 -3.81 8.64 2.34
CA GLY A 185 -4.88 8.24 1.43
C GLY A 185 -5.01 6.71 1.38
N ARG A 186 -4.81 6.13 0.19
CA ARG A 186 -4.76 4.68 -0.01
C ARG A 186 -3.36 4.09 -0.12
N GLY A 187 -2.33 4.92 -0.03
CA GLY A 187 -0.96 4.47 0.07
C GLY A 187 -0.55 4.25 1.52
N THR A 188 0.68 3.78 1.69
CA THR A 188 1.31 3.58 2.99
C THR A 188 2.72 4.15 2.96
N LEU A 189 3.05 4.99 3.95
CA LEU A 189 4.42 5.41 4.24
C LEU A 189 4.91 4.61 5.44
N ALA A 190 6.08 3.98 5.31
CA ALA A 190 6.68 3.16 6.34
C ALA A 190 8.14 3.54 6.54
N LEU A 191 8.60 3.46 7.79
CA LEU A 191 9.98 3.71 8.18
C LEU A 191 10.51 2.50 8.92
N SER A 192 11.76 2.14 8.63
CA SER A 192 12.49 1.11 9.35
C SER A 192 13.74 1.73 9.98
N THR A 193 14.06 1.30 11.19
CA THR A 193 15.25 1.75 11.92
C THR A 193 16.26 0.63 12.06
N ASP A 194 17.53 0.99 12.20
CA ASP A 194 18.60 0.06 12.52
C ASP A 194 19.56 0.66 13.56
N ARG A 195 20.28 -0.22 14.26
CA ARG A 195 21.30 0.18 15.24
C ARG A 195 22.67 0.19 14.58
N GLY A 196 23.25 1.38 14.49
CA GLY A 196 24.62 1.55 14.01
C GLY A 196 25.65 0.95 14.97
N GLU A 197 26.92 0.93 14.55
CA GLU A 197 28.05 0.45 15.37
C GLU A 197 28.21 1.24 16.67
N ASP A 198 27.77 2.50 16.70
CA ASP A 198 27.76 3.34 17.90
C ASP A 198 26.62 2.99 18.88
N GLY A 199 25.83 1.96 18.58
CA GLY A 199 24.71 1.49 19.39
C GLY A 199 23.46 2.38 19.31
N VAL A 200 23.51 3.46 18.53
CA VAL A 200 22.41 4.41 18.41
C VAL A 200 21.49 3.98 17.27
N GLU A 201 20.19 3.93 17.57
CA GLU A 201 19.15 3.55 16.62
C GLU A 201 18.71 4.75 15.77
N ARG A 202 18.80 4.60 14.44
CA ARG A 202 18.51 5.66 13.46
C ARG A 202 17.61 5.15 12.35
N LEU A 203 17.01 6.09 11.64
CA LEU A 203 16.30 5.81 10.40
C LEU A 203 17.24 5.13 9.40
N ALA A 204 16.82 3.99 8.86
CA ALA A 204 17.62 3.21 7.93
C ALA A 204 16.91 2.97 6.59
N GLU A 205 15.57 2.99 6.58
CA GLU A 205 14.78 2.85 5.36
C GLU A 205 13.52 3.71 5.40
N ILE A 206 13.21 4.33 4.25
CA ILE A 206 11.94 4.98 3.96
C ILE A 206 11.27 4.21 2.83
N CYS A 207 10.09 3.66 3.07
CA CYS A 207 9.35 2.87 2.11
C CYS A 207 7.96 3.47 1.86
N GLY A 208 7.58 3.57 0.60
CA GLY A 208 6.28 4.05 0.16
C GLY A 208 5.62 3.02 -0.73
N THR A 209 4.37 2.67 -0.44
CA THR A 209 3.57 1.80 -1.30
C THR A 209 2.29 2.48 -1.73
N ARG A 210 1.86 2.20 -2.96
CA ARG A 210 0.62 2.69 -3.54
C ARG A 210 -0.03 1.58 -4.34
N SER A 211 -1.26 1.25 -3.96
CA SER A 211 -2.09 0.34 -4.75
C SER A 211 -2.49 1.01 -6.08
N PRO A 212 -2.67 0.24 -7.16
CA PRO A 212 -3.21 0.78 -8.40
C PRO A 212 -4.64 1.30 -8.19
N GLY A 213 -5.04 2.30 -8.99
CA GLY A 213 -6.37 2.91 -8.92
C GLY A 213 -6.35 4.31 -8.30
N TRP A 214 -7.46 4.74 -7.72
CA TRP A 214 -7.51 6.03 -7.03
C TRP A 214 -6.61 6.00 -5.80
N SER A 215 -5.79 7.03 -5.63
CA SER A 215 -4.75 7.15 -4.61
C SER A 215 -5.26 7.49 -3.21
N GLY A 216 -6.56 7.78 -3.06
CA GLY A 216 -7.12 8.28 -1.81
C GLY A 216 -6.88 9.78 -1.60
N ASN A 217 -7.36 10.26 -0.45
CA ASN A 217 -7.24 11.63 0.01
C ASN A 217 -6.36 11.70 1.28
N PRO A 218 -5.23 12.44 1.26
CA PRO A 218 -4.60 13.02 0.08
C PRO A 218 -3.94 11.94 -0.80
N GLU A 219 -3.65 12.28 -2.06
CA GLU A 219 -2.78 11.44 -2.88
C GLU A 219 -1.35 11.49 -2.32
N MET A 220 -0.74 10.34 -2.03
CA MET A 220 0.68 10.27 -1.72
C MET A 220 1.53 10.27 -2.99
N ARG A 221 2.51 11.18 -3.08
CA ARG A 221 3.44 11.28 -4.21
C ARG A 221 4.88 11.22 -3.73
N PHE A 222 5.70 10.39 -4.38
CA PHE A 222 7.14 10.35 -4.17
C PHE A 222 7.83 11.03 -5.32
N ARG A 223 8.65 12.04 -5.01
CA ARG A 223 9.35 12.85 -5.99
C ARG A 223 10.85 12.70 -5.90
N LEU A 224 11.49 12.58 -7.05
CA LEU A 224 12.93 12.73 -7.20
C LEU A 224 13.19 13.63 -8.41
N ASP A 225 13.97 14.69 -8.24
CA ASP A 225 14.33 15.62 -9.32
C ASP A 225 13.13 16.18 -10.10
N GLY A 226 11.99 16.37 -9.40
CA GLY A 226 10.74 16.83 -9.98
C GLY A 226 9.87 15.75 -10.64
N VAL A 227 10.33 14.49 -10.71
CA VAL A 227 9.61 13.37 -11.30
C VAL A 227 8.74 12.65 -10.25
N ASP A 228 7.44 12.50 -10.53
CA ASP A 228 6.49 11.74 -9.70
C ASP A 228 6.65 10.21 -9.95
N LEU A 229 7.46 9.56 -9.12
CA LEU A 229 8.00 8.20 -9.36
C LEU A 229 6.95 7.09 -9.45
N LEU A 230 5.80 7.25 -8.78
CA LEU A 230 4.73 6.25 -8.76
C LEU A 230 3.57 6.61 -9.69
N ASP A 231 3.53 7.83 -10.22
CA ASP A 231 2.40 8.32 -11.02
C ASP A 231 2.64 8.25 -12.53
N GLU A 232 3.88 8.43 -12.94
CA GLU A 232 4.26 8.30 -14.35
C GLU A 232 4.40 6.82 -14.77
N PRO A 233 4.26 6.51 -16.07
CA PRO A 233 4.56 5.18 -16.60
C PRO A 233 5.99 4.76 -16.24
N ALA A 234 6.19 3.51 -15.80
CA ALA A 234 7.48 3.07 -15.29
C ALA A 234 8.61 3.17 -16.34
N GLY A 235 8.28 3.00 -17.63
CA GLY A 235 9.23 3.20 -18.73
C GLY A 235 9.74 4.64 -18.83
N ASP A 236 8.84 5.61 -18.69
CA ASP A 236 9.15 7.04 -18.78
C ASP A 236 9.95 7.51 -17.57
N VAL A 237 9.59 7.06 -16.36
CA VAL A 237 10.40 7.31 -15.16
C VAL A 237 11.83 6.80 -15.34
N VAL A 238 11.99 5.57 -15.86
CA VAL A 238 13.32 4.99 -16.09
C VAL A 238 14.11 5.77 -17.14
N ALA A 239 13.45 6.23 -18.21
CA ALA A 239 14.09 7.05 -19.24
C ALA A 239 14.56 8.39 -18.66
N LEU A 240 13.69 9.10 -17.95
CA LEU A 240 14.00 10.38 -17.30
C LEU A 240 15.16 10.25 -16.29
N LEU A 241 15.15 9.21 -15.45
CA LEU A 241 16.23 9.00 -14.48
C LEU A 241 17.59 8.76 -15.18
N ARG A 242 17.61 8.05 -16.31
CA ARG A 242 18.85 7.88 -17.10
C ARG A 242 19.30 9.18 -17.75
N GLU A 243 18.36 9.99 -18.26
CA GLU A 243 18.67 11.31 -18.83
C GLU A 243 19.24 12.27 -17.79
N LEU A 244 18.79 12.16 -16.53
CA LEU A 244 19.34 12.89 -15.39
C LEU A 244 20.69 12.33 -14.89
N GLY A 245 21.21 11.26 -15.51
CA GLY A 245 22.53 10.72 -15.23
C GLY A 245 22.57 9.63 -14.15
N HIS A 246 21.42 9.14 -13.69
CA HIS A 246 21.39 8.03 -12.71
C HIS A 246 21.78 6.70 -13.37
N ASP A 247 22.59 5.89 -12.69
CA ASP A 247 22.86 4.51 -13.11
C ASP A 247 21.68 3.60 -12.70
N VAL A 248 20.93 3.15 -13.71
CA VAL A 248 19.67 2.42 -13.52
C VAL A 248 19.84 0.95 -13.85
N VAL A 249 19.83 0.11 -12.82
CA VAL A 249 19.91 -1.35 -12.93
C VAL A 249 18.53 -1.97 -12.76
N ARG A 250 18.09 -2.78 -13.74
CA ARG A 250 16.83 -3.51 -13.65
C ARG A 250 17.07 -4.96 -13.23
N ARG A 251 16.35 -5.43 -12.20
CA ARG A 251 16.35 -6.82 -11.74
C ARG A 251 14.90 -7.31 -11.61
N GLY A 252 14.43 -8.02 -12.64
CA GLY A 252 13.03 -8.44 -12.73
C GLY A 252 12.08 -7.25 -12.70
N ARG A 253 11.22 -7.20 -11.68
CA ARG A 253 10.26 -6.09 -11.46
C ARG A 253 10.83 -4.89 -10.71
N ALA A 254 12.04 -5.02 -10.17
CA ALA A 254 12.68 -3.95 -9.42
C ALA A 254 13.63 -3.16 -10.33
N VAL A 255 13.63 -1.85 -10.14
CA VAL A 255 14.60 -0.92 -10.72
C VAL A 255 15.37 -0.29 -9.58
N ARG A 256 16.71 -0.38 -9.63
CA ARG A 256 17.59 0.09 -8.57
C ARG A 256 18.53 1.16 -9.11
N LEU A 257 18.66 2.25 -8.35
CA LEU A 257 19.70 3.26 -8.50
C LEU A 257 20.66 3.04 -7.34
N ALA A 258 21.71 2.27 -7.58
CA ALA A 258 22.52 1.67 -6.51
C ALA A 258 23.28 2.73 -5.69
N GLU A 259 23.86 3.72 -6.35
CA GLU A 259 24.59 4.82 -5.72
C GLU A 259 23.67 5.73 -4.89
N SER A 260 22.40 5.79 -5.28
CA SER A 260 21.35 6.61 -4.68
C SER A 260 20.62 5.90 -3.53
N GLY A 261 20.80 4.58 -3.40
CA GLY A 261 20.07 3.76 -2.43
C GLY A 261 18.57 3.61 -2.72
N LEU A 262 18.13 4.01 -3.92
CA LEU A 262 16.73 4.00 -4.33
C LEU A 262 16.37 2.70 -5.06
N THR A 263 15.24 2.10 -4.69
CA THR A 263 14.65 0.97 -5.40
C THR A 263 13.17 1.23 -5.69
N LEU A 264 12.77 1.08 -6.95
CA LEU A 264 11.39 1.16 -7.42
C LEU A 264 10.88 -0.24 -7.75
N TYR A 265 9.65 -0.54 -7.36
CA TYR A 265 9.05 -1.85 -7.54
C TYR A 265 7.81 -1.76 -8.44
N GLY A 266 7.80 -2.56 -9.50
CA GLY A 266 6.62 -2.78 -10.32
C GLY A 266 5.58 -3.67 -9.63
N PRO A 267 4.36 -3.72 -10.18
CA PRO A 267 3.26 -4.50 -9.62
C PRO A 267 3.60 -5.99 -9.52
N ASP A 268 2.97 -6.68 -8.56
CA ASP A 268 3.04 -8.14 -8.46
C ASP A 268 2.44 -8.78 -9.73
N ALA A 269 3.21 -9.62 -10.42
CA ALA A 269 2.74 -10.34 -11.60
C ALA A 269 1.88 -11.54 -11.17
N HIS A 270 0.56 -11.33 -11.04
CA HIS A 270 -0.40 -12.43 -11.03
C HIS A 270 -1.23 -12.37 -12.33
N GLY A 271 -0.79 -13.13 -13.33
CA GLY A 271 -1.42 -13.18 -14.66
C GLY A 271 -0.56 -12.47 -15.70
N GLY A 272 0.00 -13.24 -16.63
CA GLY A 272 1.04 -12.80 -17.54
C GLY A 272 0.65 -11.68 -18.52
N LYS A 273 1.71 -11.02 -19.02
CA LYS A 273 1.81 -10.02 -20.10
C LYS A 273 1.47 -8.58 -19.73
N GLY A 274 2.49 -7.89 -19.23
CA GLY A 274 2.52 -6.43 -19.14
C GLY A 274 3.92 -5.91 -18.80
N GLU A 275 4.99 -6.46 -19.40
CA GLU A 275 6.32 -5.88 -19.25
C GLU A 275 6.38 -4.53 -19.98
N GLY A 276 6.27 -3.43 -19.25
CA GLY A 276 6.63 -2.08 -19.73
C GLY A 276 5.52 -1.03 -19.74
N ALA A 277 4.25 -1.38 -19.49
CA ALA A 277 3.14 -0.40 -19.53
C ALA A 277 2.57 -0.02 -18.15
N GLY A 278 3.01 -0.67 -17.08
CA GLY A 278 2.54 -0.39 -15.72
C GLY A 278 3.24 0.80 -15.06
N ARG A 279 2.63 1.35 -14.01
CA ARG A 279 3.26 2.29 -13.08
C ARG A 279 4.02 1.51 -12.00
N PHE A 280 5.00 2.15 -11.36
CA PHE A 280 5.57 1.59 -10.13
C PHE A 280 4.54 1.63 -9.00
N THR A 281 4.55 0.61 -8.15
CA THR A 281 3.62 0.48 -7.01
C THR A 281 4.31 0.71 -5.67
N ALA A 282 5.65 0.72 -5.63
CA ALA A 282 6.38 1.02 -4.42
C ALA A 282 7.74 1.64 -4.70
N VAL A 283 8.23 2.36 -3.69
CA VAL A 283 9.57 2.94 -3.62
C VAL A 283 10.17 2.60 -2.26
N SER A 284 11.45 2.26 -2.23
CA SER A 284 12.25 2.15 -1.01
C SER A 284 13.52 2.98 -1.20
N LEU A 285 13.84 3.78 -0.20
CA LEU A 285 15.07 4.54 -0.11
C LEU A 285 15.83 4.10 1.14
N GLN A 286 17.08 3.69 0.95
CA GLN A 286 18.00 3.28 2.01
C GLN A 286 19.28 4.12 1.92
N GLU A 287 20.04 4.17 3.01
CA GLU A 287 21.38 4.75 2.95
C GLU A 287 22.25 3.91 2.00
N PRO A 288 22.90 4.51 0.98
CA PRO A 288 23.76 3.78 0.08
C PRO A 288 24.89 3.08 0.84
N ALA A 289 25.15 1.81 0.53
CA ALA A 289 26.19 1.02 1.20
C ALA A 289 27.58 1.69 1.15
N ALA A 290 27.86 2.47 0.10
CA ALA A 290 29.09 3.24 -0.02
C ALA A 290 29.19 4.39 0.99
N LEU A 291 28.07 5.03 1.33
CA LEU A 291 28.00 6.11 2.34
C LEU A 291 27.96 5.53 3.77
N ALA A 292 27.25 4.42 3.97
CA ALA A 292 27.25 3.68 5.24
C ALA A 292 28.68 3.24 5.64
N ALA A 293 29.52 2.90 4.67
CA ALA A 293 30.93 2.55 4.88
C ALA A 293 31.85 3.76 5.16
N LEU A 294 31.41 5.00 4.87
CA LEU A 294 32.18 6.23 5.08
C LEU A 294 31.85 6.93 6.41
N ALA A 295 30.73 6.58 7.04
CA ALA A 295 30.34 7.04 8.37
C ALA A 295 31.42 6.91 9.48
N PRO A 296 32.38 5.95 9.45
CA PRO A 296 33.42 5.87 10.47
C PRO A 296 34.52 6.94 10.37
N LEU A 297 34.66 7.68 9.26
CA LEU A 297 35.88 8.47 9.00
C LEU A 297 35.81 9.95 9.43
N HIS A 298 34.68 10.46 9.91
CA HIS A 298 34.56 11.87 10.31
C HIS A 298 34.64 12.17 11.81
N ARG A 299 35.05 11.21 12.66
CA ARG A 299 35.32 11.44 14.10
C ARG A 299 36.74 11.08 14.52
N SER A 300 37.73 11.50 13.75
CA SER A 300 39.12 11.54 14.19
C SER A 300 39.82 12.77 13.62
N ARG A 301 39.43 13.96 14.10
CA ARG A 301 40.27 15.16 14.17
C ARG A 301 39.54 16.29 14.91
N ALA A 302 39.67 16.27 16.24
CA ALA A 302 39.82 17.43 17.10
C ALA A 302 40.52 16.94 18.38
#